data_AF-A0A930SZK4-F1
#
_entry.id   AF-A0A930SZK4-F1
#
_cell.length_a   1.000
_cell.length_b   1.000
_cell.length_c   1.000
_cell.angle_alpha   90.00
_cell.angle_beta   90.00
_cell.angle_gamma   90.00
#
_symmetry.space_group_name_H-M   'P 1'
#
loop_
_entity.id
_entity.type
_entity.pdbx_description
1 polymer ?
#
loop_
_entity_poly.entity_id
_entity_poly.type
_entity_poly.pdbx_seq_one_letter_code
_entity_poly.pdbx_strand_id
1 'polypeptide(L)'
;MYQPLPIILGETVEDKLSNQDIPTGDGGFARDYAVNLKEKDRILIEIISDQFDTIVILMTEDGQTVAENDDAPDGSTNSLLFTTITTEGKYIIRVRSFALTGGGDFTIRVAKMQEIGVTP
;
A
#
# COMPACT_ATOMS: atom_id res chain seq x y z
N MET A 1 15.27 5.31 -13.61
CA MET A 1 15.48 3.92 -13.19
C MET A 1 14.37 3.61 -12.18
N TYR A 2 13.66 2.50 -12.31
CA TYR A 2 12.59 2.14 -11.37
C TYR A 2 13.22 1.61 -10.07
N GLN A 3 12.87 2.24 -8.94
CA GLN A 3 13.39 1.87 -7.62
C GLN A 3 12.34 2.17 -6.54
N PRO A 4 11.52 1.17 -6.15
CA PRO A 4 10.53 1.32 -5.09
C PRO A 4 11.19 1.56 -3.73
N LEU A 5 10.55 2.35 -2.88
CA LEU A 5 11.07 2.67 -1.55
C LEU A 5 10.90 1.48 -0.59
N PRO A 6 11.90 1.12 0.22
CA PRO A 6 11.76 0.03 1.17
C PRO A 6 10.76 0.40 2.28
N ILE A 7 9.92 -0.55 2.69
CA ILE A 7 9.11 -0.47 3.91
C ILE A 7 9.58 -1.50 4.93
N ILE A 8 9.65 -1.06 6.18
CA ILE A 8 9.88 -1.91 7.34
C ILE A 8 8.52 -2.25 7.95
N LEU A 9 8.29 -3.54 8.23
CA LEU A 9 7.05 -4.00 8.86
C LEU A 9 6.89 -3.38 10.26
N GLY A 10 5.70 -2.89 10.56
CA GLY A 10 5.32 -2.26 11.82
C GLY A 10 5.55 -0.75 11.86
N GLU A 11 6.32 -0.19 10.93
CA GLU A 11 6.56 1.25 10.82
C GLU A 11 5.47 1.93 9.99
N THR A 12 5.15 3.16 10.38
CA THR A 12 4.33 4.07 9.58
C THR A 12 5.25 5.04 8.85
N VAL A 13 5.08 5.15 7.54
CA VAL A 13 5.81 6.09 6.68
C VAL A 13 4.87 7.21 6.28
N GLU A 14 5.26 8.46 6.55
CA GLU A 14 4.62 9.65 6.02
C GLU A 14 5.20 9.96 4.63
N ASP A 15 4.32 10.22 3.67
CA ASP A 15 4.76 10.49 2.31
C ASP A 15 3.77 11.28 1.47
N LYS A 16 4.12 11.52 0.20
CA LYS A 16 3.33 12.30 -0.74
C LYS A 16 3.20 11.62 -2.09
N LEU A 17 1.97 11.61 -2.62
CA LEU A 17 1.67 11.25 -4.01
C LEU A 17 1.61 12.52 -4.85
N SER A 18 2.42 12.59 -5.90
CA SER A 18 2.64 13.80 -6.68
C SER A 18 2.83 13.49 -8.17
N ASN A 19 2.89 14.56 -8.96
CA ASN A 19 3.15 14.47 -10.39
C ASN A 19 4.59 14.10 -10.76
N GLN A 20 5.48 13.91 -9.78
CA GLN A 20 6.84 13.44 -9.99
C GLN A 20 6.94 11.90 -9.83
N ASP A 21 5.86 11.27 -9.36
CA ASP A 21 5.78 9.83 -9.19
C ASP A 21 5.39 9.11 -10.50
N ILE A 22 5.18 7.80 -10.42
CA ILE A 22 5.02 6.93 -11.60
C ILE A 22 3.74 7.31 -12.34
N PRO A 23 3.80 7.79 -13.60
CA PRO A 23 2.59 8.11 -14.35
C PRO A 23 1.81 6.83 -14.65
N THR A 24 0.49 6.85 -14.43
CA THR A 24 -0.38 5.69 -14.67
C THR A 24 -0.79 5.53 -16.13
N GLY A 25 -0.59 6.57 -16.95
CA GLY A 25 -1.04 6.62 -18.35
C GLY A 25 -2.38 7.33 -18.55
N ASP A 26 -3.20 7.41 -17.50
CA ASP A 26 -4.55 8.01 -17.55
C ASP A 26 -4.63 9.38 -16.85
N GLY A 27 -3.48 10.05 -16.70
CA GLY A 27 -3.34 11.36 -16.04
C GLY A 27 -3.00 11.31 -14.55
N GLY A 28 -2.99 10.11 -13.96
CA GLY A 28 -2.72 9.89 -12.54
C GLY A 28 -1.28 9.51 -12.25
N PHE A 29 -1.00 9.33 -10.97
CA PHE A 29 0.32 8.96 -10.45
C PHE A 29 0.20 7.78 -9.49
N ALA A 30 1.29 7.03 -9.36
CA ALA A 30 1.41 5.90 -8.46
C ALA A 30 2.76 5.93 -7.75
N ARG A 31 2.76 5.46 -6.51
CA ARG A 31 3.95 5.37 -5.67
C ARG A 31 4.14 3.95 -5.19
N ASP A 32 5.33 3.41 -5.47
CA ASP A 32 5.63 2.01 -5.20
C ASP A 32 6.60 1.86 -4.03
N TYR A 33 6.27 0.91 -3.16
CA TYR A 33 7.08 0.51 -2.02
C TYR A 33 7.41 -0.97 -2.12
N ALA A 34 8.56 -1.38 -1.60
CA ALA A 34 9.00 -2.77 -1.58
C ALA A 34 9.06 -3.31 -0.15
N VAL A 35 8.54 -4.53 0.02
CA VAL A 35 8.56 -5.23 1.31
C VAL A 35 8.89 -6.71 1.07
N ASN A 36 9.65 -7.32 1.99
CA ASN A 36 9.91 -8.76 1.98
C ASN A 36 8.92 -9.46 2.90
N LEU A 37 8.18 -10.43 2.36
CA LEU A 37 7.13 -11.15 3.07
C LEU A 37 7.37 -12.65 3.02
N LYS A 38 6.98 -13.37 4.07
CA LYS A 38 7.13 -14.82 4.18
C LYS A 38 5.83 -15.54 3.86
N GLU A 39 5.96 -16.78 3.40
CA GLU A 39 4.81 -17.67 3.27
C GLU A 39 4.02 -17.73 4.59
N LYS A 40 2.69 -17.70 4.48
CA LYS A 40 1.72 -17.71 5.60
C LYS A 40 1.70 -16.43 6.45
N ASP A 41 2.48 -15.39 6.12
CA ASP A 41 2.31 -14.08 6.75
C ASP A 41 0.87 -13.58 6.53
N ARG A 42 0.21 -13.17 7.61
CA ARG A 42 -1.06 -12.44 7.55
C ARG A 42 -0.75 -10.97 7.73
N ILE A 43 -0.93 -10.19 6.67
CA ILE A 43 -0.56 -8.78 6.67
C ILE A 43 -1.77 -7.87 6.57
N LEU A 44 -1.60 -6.68 7.10
CA LEU A 44 -2.48 -5.55 6.98
C LEU A 44 -1.68 -4.39 6.37
N ILE A 45 -2.22 -3.78 5.33
CA ILE A 45 -1.69 -2.57 4.71
C ILE A 45 -2.75 -1.49 4.87
N GLU A 46 -2.39 -0.40 5.54
CA GLU A 46 -3.26 0.75 5.80
C GLU A 46 -2.68 1.98 5.10
N ILE A 47 -3.52 2.64 4.32
CA ILE A 47 -3.23 3.93 3.68
C ILE A 47 -4.24 4.95 4.17
N ILE A 48 -3.76 6.07 4.74
CA ILE A 48 -4.62 7.14 5.24
C ILE A 48 -4.29 8.43 4.50
N SER A 49 -5.31 9.12 4.01
CA SER A 49 -5.19 10.43 3.37
C SER A 49 -6.47 11.25 3.53
N ASP A 50 -6.32 12.49 3.99
CA ASP A 50 -7.41 13.48 3.98
C ASP A 50 -7.48 14.26 2.65
N GLN A 51 -6.53 14.03 1.73
CA GLN A 51 -6.37 14.84 0.52
C GLN A 51 -6.81 14.12 -0.75
N PHE A 52 -6.89 12.80 -0.75
CA PHE A 52 -7.35 12.02 -1.90
C PHE A 52 -7.93 10.67 -1.47
N ASP A 53 -8.79 10.14 -2.33
CA ASP A 53 -9.34 8.80 -2.19
C ASP A 53 -8.30 7.76 -2.58
N THR A 54 -7.92 6.90 -1.63
CA THR A 54 -6.73 6.04 -1.74
C THR A 54 -7.08 4.71 -2.40
N ILE A 55 -6.14 4.16 -3.16
CA ILE A 55 -6.16 2.75 -3.58
C ILE A 55 -4.82 2.13 -3.20
N VAL A 56 -4.88 0.95 -2.58
CA VAL A 56 -3.71 0.10 -2.36
C VAL A 56 -3.78 -1.15 -3.23
N ILE A 57 -2.66 -1.48 -3.88
CA ILE A 57 -2.48 -2.70 -4.66
C ILE A 57 -1.23 -3.41 -4.16
N LEU A 58 -1.36 -4.67 -3.74
CA LEU A 58 -0.24 -5.56 -3.48
C LEU A 58 0.04 -6.38 -4.74
N MET A 59 1.30 -6.37 -5.18
CA MET A 59 1.78 -7.10 -6.35
C MET A 59 2.99 -7.96 -5.99
N THR A 60 3.19 -9.05 -6.71
CA THR A 60 4.48 -9.76 -6.75
C THR A 60 5.56 -8.90 -7.41
N GLU A 61 6.84 -9.26 -7.26
CA GLU A 61 7.95 -8.51 -7.88
C GLU A 61 7.89 -8.43 -9.42
N ASP A 62 7.26 -9.41 -10.07
CA ASP A 62 7.01 -9.41 -11.52
C ASP A 62 5.74 -8.64 -11.94
N GLY A 63 5.03 -8.02 -10.98
CA GLY A 63 3.92 -7.11 -11.23
C GLY A 63 2.54 -7.78 -11.32
N GLN A 64 2.40 -9.05 -10.93
CA GLN A 64 1.08 -9.69 -10.85
C GLN A 64 0.35 -9.20 -9.60
N THR A 65 -0.90 -8.76 -9.76
CA THR A 65 -1.74 -8.35 -8.64
C THR A 65 -2.07 -9.54 -7.75
N VAL A 66 -1.79 -9.38 -6.45
CA VAL A 66 -2.10 -10.35 -5.40
C VAL A 66 -3.43 -9.99 -4.75
N ALA A 67 -3.60 -8.71 -4.41
CA ALA A 67 -4.82 -8.17 -3.82
C ALA A 67 -4.85 -6.64 -3.98
N GLU A 68 -6.04 -6.06 -3.94
CA GLU A 68 -6.25 -4.62 -3.98
C GLU A 68 -7.46 -4.24 -3.11
N ASN A 69 -7.46 -3.01 -2.61
CA ASN A 69 -8.61 -2.43 -1.93
C ASN A 69 -8.55 -0.90 -2.01
N ASP A 70 -9.71 -0.25 -2.04
CA ASP A 70 -9.87 1.20 -2.05
C ASP A 70 -10.50 1.72 -0.74
N ASP A 71 -11.41 0.97 -0.11
CA ASP A 71 -12.13 1.42 1.08
C ASP A 71 -11.73 0.74 2.41
N ALA A 72 -11.84 1.49 3.51
CA ALA A 72 -11.77 1.01 4.88
C ALA A 72 -13.19 0.85 5.45
N PRO A 73 -13.41 -0.05 6.43
CA PRO A 73 -14.75 -0.34 6.95
C PRO A 73 -15.34 0.78 7.83
N ASP A 74 -14.61 1.87 8.05
CA ASP A 74 -15.03 3.02 8.87
C ASP A 74 -15.84 4.09 8.10
N GLY A 75 -16.01 3.90 6.79
CA GLY A 75 -16.74 4.82 5.92
C GLY A 75 -15.91 6.02 5.44
N SER A 76 -14.59 6.00 5.67
CA SER A 76 -13.64 6.91 5.03
C SER A 76 -13.22 6.41 3.65
N THR A 77 -12.51 7.25 2.89
CA THR A 77 -11.87 6.91 1.60
C THR A 77 -10.41 6.44 1.77
N ASN A 78 -10.07 6.01 2.99
CA ASN A 78 -8.79 5.37 3.30
C ASN A 78 -8.85 3.91 2.86
N SER A 79 -7.72 3.31 2.50
CA SER A 79 -7.66 1.91 2.12
C SER A 79 -7.14 1.05 3.25
N LEU A 80 -7.81 -0.09 3.51
CA LEU A 80 -7.34 -1.11 4.44
C LEU A 80 -7.33 -2.48 3.77
N LEU A 81 -6.15 -2.98 3.40
CA LEU A 81 -6.01 -4.26 2.72
C LEU A 81 -5.51 -5.34 3.70
N PHE A 82 -6.29 -6.42 3.82
CA PHE A 82 -5.90 -7.63 4.55
C PHE A 82 -5.66 -8.78 3.58
N THR A 83 -4.52 -9.47 3.72
CA THR A 83 -4.24 -10.67 2.90
C THR A 83 -3.30 -11.66 3.61
N THR A 84 -3.32 -12.90 3.14
CA THR A 84 -2.38 -13.96 3.55
C THR A 84 -1.43 -14.26 2.40
N ILE A 85 -0.14 -14.21 2.69
CA ILE A 85 0.92 -14.45 1.71
C ILE A 85 1.07 -15.94 1.43
N THR A 86 1.00 -16.33 0.17
CA THR A 86 1.05 -17.72 -0.27
C THR A 86 2.43 -18.19 -0.69
N THR A 87 3.34 -17.25 -1.00
CA THR A 87 4.71 -17.52 -1.44
C THR A 87 5.65 -16.53 -0.78
N GLU A 88 6.77 -17.00 -0.22
CA GLU A 88 7.80 -16.09 0.29
C GLU A 88 8.45 -15.32 -0.87
N GLY A 89 8.69 -14.02 -0.66
CA GLY A 89 9.39 -13.21 -1.64
C GLY A 89 9.29 -11.72 -1.39
N LYS A 90 9.79 -10.96 -2.38
CA LYS A 90 9.64 -9.52 -2.44
C LYS A 90 8.32 -9.17 -3.10
N TYR A 91 7.60 -8.24 -2.48
CA TYR A 91 6.33 -7.72 -2.95
C TYR A 91 6.43 -6.22 -3.16
N ILE A 92 5.59 -5.72 -4.05
CA ILE A 92 5.42 -4.30 -4.32
C ILE A 92 4.07 -3.86 -3.80
N ILE A 93 4.04 -2.79 -3.01
CA ILE A 93 2.82 -2.12 -2.60
C ILE A 93 2.73 -0.83 -3.40
N ARG A 94 1.67 -0.69 -4.18
CA ARG A 94 1.38 0.51 -4.96
C ARG A 94 0.27 1.30 -4.30
N VAL A 95 0.54 2.58 -4.08
CA VAL A 95 -0.45 3.60 -3.67
C VAL A 95 -0.78 4.45 -4.89
N ARG A 96 -2.06 4.68 -5.14
CA ARG A 96 -2.54 5.66 -6.12
C ARG A 96 -3.84 6.31 -5.64
N SER A 97 -4.27 7.34 -6.36
CA SER A 97 -5.60 7.93 -6.20
C SER A 97 -6.65 7.14 -6.99
N PHE A 98 -7.88 7.03 -6.46
CA PHE A 98 -9.04 6.51 -7.19
C PHE A 98 -9.44 7.41 -8.36
N ALA A 99 -9.47 8.72 -8.13
CA ALA A 99 -9.67 9.68 -9.20
C ALA A 99 -8.49 9.65 -10.19
N LEU A 100 -8.80 9.85 -11.49
CA LEU A 100 -7.80 9.89 -12.57
C LEU A 100 -6.71 10.95 -12.35
N THR A 101 -7.02 12.00 -11.58
CA THR A 101 -6.09 13.04 -11.19
C THR A 101 -6.28 13.32 -9.70
N GLY A 102 -5.36 12.85 -8.86
CA GLY A 102 -5.39 13.04 -7.43
C GLY A 102 -4.03 12.73 -6.81
N GLY A 103 -3.73 13.39 -5.70
CA GLY A 103 -2.44 13.29 -5.03
C GLY A 103 -2.37 14.28 -3.87
N GLY A 104 -1.50 13.98 -2.93
CA GLY A 104 -1.44 14.65 -1.65
C GLY A 104 -0.60 13.88 -0.66
N ASP A 105 -0.53 14.43 0.54
CA ASP A 105 0.12 13.80 1.68
C ASP A 105 -0.70 12.59 2.14
N PHE A 106 -0.03 11.52 2.52
CA PHE A 106 -0.63 10.30 3.04
C PHE A 106 0.31 9.59 4.00
N THR A 107 -0.22 8.63 4.76
CA THR A 107 0.60 7.68 5.52
C THR A 107 0.38 6.26 5.01
N ILE A 108 1.44 5.45 5.01
CA ILE A 108 1.38 4.01 4.74
C ILE A 108 1.95 3.23 5.92
N ARG A 109 1.23 2.19 6.35
CA ARG A 109 1.68 1.25 7.38
C ARG A 109 1.46 -0.17 6.89
N VAL A 110 2.47 -1.02 7.07
CA VAL A 110 2.39 -2.46 6.75
C VAL A 110 2.72 -3.24 8.01
N ALA A 111 1.80 -4.07 8.48
CA ALA A 111 1.97 -4.81 9.74
C ALA A 111 1.61 -6.29 9.59
N LYS A 112 2.29 -7.15 10.35
CA LYS A 112 1.85 -8.53 10.54
C LYS A 112 0.79 -8.57 11.62
N MET A 113 -0.31 -9.29 11.37
CA MET A 113 -1.39 -9.42 12.34
C MET A 113 -1.01 -10.19 13.61
N GLN A 114 0.05 -10.99 13.57
CA GLN A 114 0.56 -11.65 14.79
C GLN A 114 1.19 -10.67 15.78
N GLU A 115 1.56 -9.46 15.34
CA GLU A 115 2.12 -8.42 16.20
C GLU A 115 1.08 -7.40 16.68
N ILE A 116 -0.20 -7.53 16.29
CA ILE A 116 -1.29 -6.84 17.00
C ILE A 116 -1.59 -7.65 18.25
N GLY A 117 -0.63 -7.65 19.18
CA GLY A 117 -0.83 -8.09 20.54
C GLY A 117 -1.88 -7.19 21.15
N VAL A 118 -3.09 -7.74 21.34
CA VAL A 118 -3.96 -7.32 22.44
C VAL A 118 -3.09 -7.27 23.68
N THR A 119 -2.76 -6.05 24.12
CA THR A 119 -2.23 -5.88 25.46
C THR A 119 -3.37 -6.28 26.40
N PRO A 120 -3.21 -7.31 27.25
CA PRO A 120 -4.25 -7.69 28.21
C PRO A 120 -4.55 -6.55 29.20
#